data_AF-A0A1S3QBY6-F1
#
_entry.id   AF-A0A1S3QBY6-F1
#
_cell.length_a   1.000
_cell.length_b   1.000
_cell.length_c   1.000
_cell.angle_alpha   90.00
_cell.angle_beta   90.00
_cell.angle_gamma   90.00
#
_symmetry.space_group_name_H-M   'P 1'
#
loop_
_entity.id
_entity.type
_entity.pdbx_description
1 polymer ?
#
loop_
_entity_poly.entity_id
_entity_poly.type
_entity_poly.pdbx_seq_one_letter_code
_entity_poly.pdbx_strand_id
1 'polypeptide(L)'
;MPDASAVMQLLLKTQTDFNDLEDDDPQISYMISAWARMCKILGKEFQQYLPVVMGPLMKTASIKPEVALLDSKFYAGWMLGSDS
;
A
#
# COMPACT_ATOMS: atom_id res chain seq x y z
N MET A 1 -21.71 -6.89 -7.89
CA MET A 1 -22.07 -6.16 -6.66
C MET A 1 -22.00 -4.65 -6.94
N PRO A 2 -23.12 -3.92 -6.91
CA PRO A 2 -23.15 -2.49 -7.28
C PRO A 2 -22.27 -1.60 -6.37
N ASP A 3 -22.08 -1.99 -5.11
CA ASP A 3 -21.28 -1.20 -4.16
C ASP A 3 -19.79 -1.22 -4.48
N ALA A 4 -19.26 -2.38 -4.89
CA ALA A 4 -17.84 -2.52 -5.20
C ALA A 4 -17.45 -1.67 -6.42
N SER A 5 -18.33 -1.52 -7.41
CA SER A 5 -18.11 -0.61 -8.54
C SER A 5 -18.06 0.86 -8.14
N ALA A 6 -18.89 1.30 -7.18
CA ALA A 6 -18.87 2.67 -6.69
C ALA A 6 -17.56 2.98 -5.93
N VAL A 7 -17.10 2.04 -5.08
CA VAL A 7 -15.82 2.16 -4.38
C VAL A 7 -14.65 2.18 -5.37
N MET A 8 -14.68 1.34 -6.41
CA MET A 8 -13.66 1.35 -7.46
C MET A 8 -13.61 2.68 -8.22
N GLN A 9 -14.76 3.25 -8.58
CA GLN A 9 -14.81 4.56 -9.25
C GLN A 9 -14.24 5.66 -8.36
N LEU A 10 -14.54 5.65 -7.07
CA LEU A 10 -13.93 6.57 -6.12
C LEU A 10 -12.41 6.39 -6.07
N LEU A 11 -11.93 5.15 -5.98
CA LEU A 11 -10.50 4.84 -5.94
C LEU A 11 -9.75 5.31 -7.20
N LEU A 12 -10.36 5.11 -8.38
CA LEU A 12 -9.83 5.57 -9.68
C LEU A 12 -9.81 7.10 -9.77
N LYS A 13 -10.86 7.77 -9.30
CA LYS A 13 -10.92 9.24 -9.27
C LYS A 13 -9.82 9.81 -8.38
N THR A 14 -9.71 9.26 -7.17
CA THR A 14 -8.67 9.63 -6.20
C THR A 14 -7.27 9.41 -6.76
N GLN A 15 -7.02 8.31 -7.47
CA GLN A 15 -5.74 8.08 -8.16
C GLN A 15 -5.44 9.14 -9.24
N THR A 16 -6.46 9.61 -9.96
CA THR A 16 -6.31 10.64 -11.00
C THR A 16 -5.90 11.98 -10.39
N ASP A 17 -6.51 12.33 -9.25
CA ASP A 17 -6.16 13.51 -8.45
C ASP A 17 -4.75 13.40 -7.83
N PHE A 18 -4.20 12.19 -7.72
CA PHE A 18 -2.88 11.90 -7.15
C PHE A 18 -1.75 11.77 -8.17
N ASN A 19 -1.99 11.97 -9.47
CA ASN A 19 -0.90 11.99 -10.47
C ASN A 19 0.11 13.13 -10.24
N ASP A 20 -0.26 14.14 -9.44
CA ASP A 20 0.61 15.27 -9.07
C ASP A 20 1.38 15.04 -7.74
N LEU A 21 1.20 13.89 -7.08
CA LEU A 21 1.98 13.56 -5.89
C LEU A 21 3.39 13.08 -6.26
N GLU A 22 4.35 13.47 -5.44
CA GLU A 22 5.71 12.92 -5.52
C GLU A 22 5.68 11.42 -5.24
N ASP A 23 6.56 10.67 -5.92
CA ASP A 23 6.56 9.22 -5.86
C ASP A 23 6.74 8.69 -4.42
N ASP A 24 7.44 9.42 -3.55
CA ASP A 24 7.67 9.09 -2.13
C ASP A 24 6.56 9.55 -1.17
N ASP A 25 5.44 10.09 -1.68
CA ASP A 25 4.33 10.52 -0.84
C ASP A 25 3.70 9.32 -0.08
N PRO A 26 3.57 9.39 1.26
CA PRO A 26 3.02 8.30 2.06
C PRO A 26 1.59 7.90 1.69
N GLN A 27 0.82 8.79 1.07
CA GLN A 27 -0.54 8.53 0.59
C GLN A 27 -0.58 7.45 -0.50
N ILE A 28 0.48 7.32 -1.29
CA ILE A 28 0.62 6.30 -2.34
C ILE A 28 0.58 4.89 -1.72
N SER A 29 1.20 4.68 -0.56
CA SER A 29 1.19 3.40 0.14
C SER A 29 -0.22 2.97 0.59
N TYR A 30 -1.05 3.92 1.00
CA TYR A 30 -2.45 3.65 1.33
C TYR A 30 -3.28 3.30 0.10
N MET A 31 -3.00 3.96 -1.04
CA MET A 31 -3.66 3.68 -2.31
C MET A 31 -3.39 2.25 -2.78
N ILE A 32 -2.15 1.79 -2.71
CA ILE A 32 -1.76 0.42 -3.07
C ILE A 32 -2.43 -0.60 -2.15
N SER A 33 -2.47 -0.31 -0.86
CA SER A 33 -3.16 -1.17 0.11
C SER A 33 -4.65 -1.29 -0.20
N ALA A 34 -5.30 -0.21 -0.65
CA ALA A 34 -6.69 -0.24 -1.09
C ALA A 34 -6.86 -1.06 -2.38
N TRP A 35 -6.01 -0.87 -3.39
CA TRP A 35 -6.01 -1.68 -4.61
C TRP A 35 -5.87 -3.17 -4.32
N ALA A 36 -4.96 -3.54 -3.42
CA ALA A 36 -4.75 -4.93 -3.03
C ALA A 36 -6.00 -5.54 -2.36
N ARG A 37 -6.70 -4.79 -1.51
CA ARG A 37 -7.96 -5.22 -0.88
C ARG A 37 -9.06 -5.37 -1.93
N MET A 38 -9.21 -4.41 -2.84
CA MET A 38 -10.21 -4.49 -3.91
C MET A 38 -9.94 -5.66 -4.87
N CYS A 39 -8.68 -5.93 -5.20
CA CYS A 39 -8.29 -7.09 -5.98
C CYS A 39 -8.71 -8.41 -5.30
N LYS A 40 -8.51 -8.52 -3.98
CA LYS A 40 -8.94 -9.70 -3.20
C LYS A 40 -10.46 -9.85 -3.14
N ILE A 41 -11.20 -8.76 -3.03
CA ILE A 41 -12.67 -8.77 -2.93
C ILE A 41 -13.32 -9.10 -4.29
N LEU A 42 -12.86 -8.47 -5.36
CA LEU A 42 -13.44 -8.58 -6.71
C LEU A 42 -12.93 -9.80 -7.48
N GLY A 43 -11.74 -10.32 -7.16
CA GLY A 43 -11.14 -11.47 -7.83
C GLY A 43 -11.04 -11.24 -9.34
N LYS A 44 -11.72 -12.07 -10.13
CA LYS A 44 -11.70 -11.97 -11.62
C LYS A 44 -12.32 -10.67 -12.13
N GLU A 45 -13.30 -10.11 -11.44
CA GLU A 45 -13.93 -8.85 -11.85
C GLU A 45 -12.96 -7.66 -11.75
N PHE A 46 -11.84 -7.80 -11.02
CA PHE A 46 -10.80 -6.78 -10.92
C PHE A 46 -10.03 -6.59 -12.23
N GLN A 47 -10.00 -7.59 -13.12
CA GLN A 47 -9.15 -7.59 -14.31
C GLN A 47 -9.41 -6.40 -15.25
N GLN A 48 -10.66 -5.94 -15.33
CA GLN A 48 -11.04 -4.78 -16.16
C GLN A 48 -10.37 -3.47 -15.70
N TYR A 49 -9.92 -3.39 -14.44
CA TYR A 49 -9.30 -2.21 -13.86
C TYR A 49 -7.77 -2.24 -13.92
N LEU A 50 -7.16 -3.41 -14.22
CA LEU A 50 -5.70 -3.58 -14.32
C LEU A 50 -5.01 -2.53 -15.20
N PRO A 51 -5.51 -2.20 -16.41
CA PRO A 51 -4.84 -1.22 -17.26
C PRO A 51 -4.66 0.16 -16.62
N VAL A 52 -5.57 0.53 -15.71
CA VAL A 52 -5.56 1.85 -15.06
C VAL A 52 -4.73 1.86 -13.78
N VAL A 53 -4.73 0.75 -13.03
CA VAL A 53 -4.01 0.66 -11.74
C VAL A 53 -2.55 0.26 -11.90
N MET A 54 -2.19 -0.41 -13.00
CA MET A 54 -0.83 -0.92 -13.21
C MET A 54 0.21 0.20 -13.32
N GLY A 55 -0.10 1.33 -13.94
CA GLY A 55 0.84 2.47 -14.04
C GLY A 55 1.38 2.92 -12.66
N PRO A 56 0.50 3.35 -11.74
CA PRO A 56 0.91 3.70 -10.38
C PRO A 56 1.56 2.55 -9.63
N LEU A 57 1.03 1.32 -9.74
CA LEU A 57 1.63 0.15 -9.09
C LEU A 57 3.09 -0.07 -9.53
N MET A 58 3.38 0.09 -10.82
CA MET A 58 4.74 -0.05 -11.35
C MET A 58 5.66 1.09 -10.91
N LYS A 59 5.16 2.33 -10.88
CA LYS A 59 5.90 3.47 -10.33
C LYS A 59 6.29 3.19 -8.88
N THR A 60 5.34 2.82 -8.03
CA THR A 60 5.64 2.56 -6.62
C THR A 60 6.49 1.33 -6.40
N ALA A 61 6.33 0.26 -7.19
CA ALA A 61 7.21 -0.90 -7.12
C ALA A 61 8.68 -0.57 -7.48
N SER A 62 8.91 0.52 -8.23
CA SER A 62 10.25 1.00 -8.57
C SER A 62 10.90 1.79 -7.43
N ILE A 63 10.11 2.25 -6.46
CA ILE A 63 10.60 2.93 -5.26
C ILE A 63 11.18 1.86 -4.34
N LYS A 64 12.47 2.00 -4.00
CA LYS A 64 13.09 1.14 -3.00
C LYS A 64 12.46 1.46 -1.64
N PRO A 65 11.76 0.51 -0.99
CA PRO A 65 11.37 0.72 0.39
C PRO A 65 12.63 0.76 1.26
N GLU A 66 12.84 1.85 2.01
CA GLU A 66 13.83 1.86 3.09
C GLU A 66 13.32 0.96 4.23
N VAL A 67 13.77 -0.29 4.22
CA VAL A 67 13.49 -1.22 5.31
C VAL A 67 14.50 -0.94 6.43
N ALA A 68 14.09 -0.15 7.42
CA ALA A 68 14.83 -0.06 8.68
C ALA A 68 14.66 -1.38 9.44
N LEU A 69 15.69 -2.23 9.43
CA LEU A 69 15.75 -3.41 10.29
C LEU A 69 15.89 -2.94 11.74
N LEU A 70 14.78 -2.90 12.47
CA LEU A 70 14.81 -2.74 13.93
C LEU A 70 15.34 -4.05 14.53
N ASP A 71 16.63 -4.05 14.87
CA ASP A 71 17.27 -5.20 15.52
C ASP A 71 16.58 -5.47 16.86
N SER A 72 15.89 -6.60 16.96
CA SER A 72 15.11 -7.03 18.14
C SER A 72 15.98 -7.24 19.38
N LYS A 73 17.31 -7.16 19.25
CA LYS A 73 18.28 -7.40 20.34
C LYS A 73 18.34 -6.34 21.42
N PHE A 74 17.71 -5.17 21.28
CA PHE A 74 17.83 -4.12 22.30
C PHE A 74 17.03 -4.40 23.59
N TYR A 75 16.03 -5.29 23.56
CA TYR A 75 15.17 -5.56 24.74
C TYR A 75 15.72 -6.63 25.71
N ALA A 76 16.75 -7.39 25.33
CA ALA A 76 17.27 -8.47 26.18
C ALA A 76 18.27 -8.00 27.26
N GLY A 77 18.86 -6.80 27.12
CA GLY A 77 19.88 -6.29 28.05
C GLY A 77 19.35 -5.76 29.38
N TRP A 78 18.09 -5.30 29.43
CA TRP A 78 17.51 -4.67 30.62
C TRP A 78 16.79 -5.65 31.56
N MET A 79 16.49 -6.87 31.10
CA MET A 79 15.84 -7.89 31.93
C MET A 79 16.82 -8.78 32.72
N LEU A 80 18.13 -8.67 32.49
CA LEU A 80 19.16 -9.46 33.20
C LEU A 80 19.93 -8.66 34.26
N GLY A 81 19.50 -7.43 34.56
CA GLY A 81 20.20 -6.52 35.47
C GLY A 81 19.36 -6.10 36.68
N SER A 82 18.74 -7.04 37.39
CA SER A 82 18.13 -6.81 38.72
C SER A 82 18.12 -8.11 39.54
N ASP A 83 19.29 -8.67 39.82
CA ASP A 83 19.46 -9.60 40.94
C ASP A 83 20.92 -9.52 41.43
N SER A 84 21.20 -8.50 42.25
CA SER A 84 22.31 -8.47 43.20
C SER A 84 22.01 -7.54 44.36
#